data_AF-A0A6L9ENK0-F1
#
_entry.id   AF-A0A6L9ENK0-F1
#
_cell.length_a   1.000
_cell.length_b   1.000
_cell.length_c   1.000
_cell.angle_alpha   90.00
_cell.angle_beta   90.00
_cell.angle_gamma   90.00
#
_symmetry.space_group_name_H-M   'P 1'
#
loop_
_entity.id
_entity.type
_entity.pdbx_description
1 polymer ?
#
loop_
_entity_poly.entity_id
_entity_poly.type
_entity_poly.pdbx_seq_one_letter_code
_entity_poly.pdbx_strand_id
1 'polypeptide(L)' 'MKKTIQVRTSDFKKIIQDNHYFVDKSLIIKEFVENGADVILTPRPRRFGKTLNMSMIKHFFDIENKEENK' A
#
# COMPACT_ATOMS: atom_id res chain seq x y z
N MET A 1 8.38 7.14 -21.28
CA MET A 1 6.94 7.44 -21.11
C MET A 1 6.76 8.39 -19.93
N LYS A 2 5.80 9.32 -20.01
CA LYS A 2 5.49 10.25 -18.92
C LYS A 2 4.68 9.49 -17.86
N LYS A 3 5.17 9.41 -16.62
CA LYS A 3 4.40 8.85 -15.50
C LYS A 3 3.12 9.66 -15.29
N THR A 4 2.04 9.00 -14.93
CA THR A 4 0.75 9.64 -14.62
C THR A 4 0.30 9.29 -13.21
N ILE A 5 -0.47 10.18 -12.59
CA ILE A 5 -1.11 9.89 -11.30
C ILE A 5 -2.37 9.09 -11.59
N GLN A 6 -2.39 7.82 -11.17
CA GLN A 6 -3.56 6.97 -11.36
C GLN A 6 -4.60 7.30 -10.29
N VAL A 7 -5.77 7.77 -10.72
CA VAL A 7 -6.88 8.13 -9.84
C VAL A 7 -7.80 6.93 -9.67
N ARG A 8 -8.33 6.71 -8.45
CA ARG A 8 -9.26 5.61 -8.09
C ARG A 8 -8.69 4.19 -8.14
N THR A 9 -7.40 4.01 -8.40
CA THR A 9 -6.74 2.73 -8.14
C THR A 9 -6.39 2.59 -6.65
N SER A 10 -6.35 1.37 -6.13
CA SER A 10 -5.80 1.06 -4.80
C SER A 10 -4.99 -0.24 -4.82
N ASP A 11 -4.68 -0.73 -6.01
CA ASP A 11 -3.84 -1.90 -6.21
C ASP A 11 -2.38 -1.43 -6.32
N PHE A 12 -1.58 -1.74 -5.31
CA PHE A 12 -0.18 -1.35 -5.26
C PHE A 12 0.63 -1.96 -6.40
N LYS A 13 0.46 -3.26 -6.67
CA LYS A 13 1.19 -3.97 -7.71
C LYS A 13 0.94 -3.35 -9.08
N LYS A 14 -0.32 -3.04 -9.39
CA LYS A 14 -0.68 -2.36 -10.64
C LYS A 14 -0.02 -0.99 -10.79
N ILE A 15 0.01 -0.20 -9.71
CA ILE A 15 0.63 1.13 -9.71
C ILE A 15 2.13 1.03 -10.05
N ILE A 16 2.83 0.04 -9.48
CA ILE A 16 4.25 -0.18 -9.73
C ILE A 16 4.49 -0.72 -11.15
N GLN A 17 3.77 -1.77 -11.56
CA GLN A 17 3.93 -2.40 -12.88
C GLN A 17 3.61 -1.45 -14.04
N ASP A 18 2.56 -0.65 -13.91
CA ASP A 18 2.16 0.34 -14.92
C ASP A 18 3.02 1.62 -14.86
N ASN A 19 4.01 1.68 -13.96
CA ASN A 19 4.93 2.81 -13.78
C ASN A 19 4.21 4.17 -13.51
N HIS A 20 3.17 4.12 -12.68
CA HIS A 20 2.45 5.32 -12.24
C HIS A 20 3.21 6.08 -11.14
N TYR A 21 2.83 7.33 -10.92
CA TYR A 21 3.24 8.05 -9.70
C TYR A 21 2.51 7.49 -8.49
N PHE A 22 3.27 7.24 -7.42
CA PHE A 22 2.74 6.83 -6.13
C PHE A 22 3.47 7.57 -5.01
N VAL A 23 2.77 7.78 -3.90
CA VAL A 23 3.38 8.29 -2.66
C VAL A 23 3.65 7.09 -1.79
N ASP A 24 4.91 6.91 -1.40
CA ASP A 24 5.30 5.84 -0.49
C ASP A 24 4.69 6.05 0.89
N LYS A 25 4.09 4.98 1.42
CA LYS A 25 3.42 4.91 2.72
C LYS A 25 4.01 3.82 3.62
N SER A 26 5.23 3.37 3.33
CA SER A 26 5.91 2.34 4.12
C SER A 26 6.06 2.71 5.59
N LEU A 27 6.12 4.00 5.92
CA LEU A 27 6.12 4.47 7.32
C LEU A 27 4.82 4.12 8.07
N ILE A 28 3.67 4.08 7.40
CA ILE A 28 2.41 3.66 8.03
C ILE A 28 2.45 2.16 8.35
N ILE A 29 3.09 1.36 7.48
CA ILE A 29 3.28 -0.07 7.75
C ILE A 29 4.13 -0.26 9.01
N LYS A 30 5.24 0.49 9.11
CA LYS A 30 6.08 0.52 10.30
C LYS A 30 5.28 0.88 11.55
N GLU A 31 4.50 1.96 11.50
CA GLU A 31 3.63 2.37 12.61
C GLU A 31 2.66 1.26 13.03
N PHE A 32 2.04 0.55 12.09
CA PHE A 32 1.12 -0.55 12.40
C PHE A 32 1.82 -1.73 13.07
N VAL A 33 3.03 -2.07 12.64
CA VAL A 33 3.83 -3.16 13.21
C VAL A 33 4.31 -2.80 14.63
N GLU A 34 4.70 -1.55 14.86
CA GLU A 34 5.24 -1.09 16.15
C GLU A 34 4.16 -0.70 17.18
N ASN A 35 2.90 -0.53 16.76
CA ASN A 35 1.82 -0.05 17.63
C ASN A 35 1.47 -1.02 18.78
N GLY A 36 1.61 -2.34 18.54
CA GLY A 36 1.32 -3.38 19.55
C GLY A 36 -0.17 -3.57 19.89
N ALA A 37 -1.10 -2.90 19.21
CA ALA A 37 -2.54 -3.10 19.41
C ALA A 37 -3.07 -4.34 18.69
N ASP A 38 -4.00 -5.06 19.33
CA ASP A 38 -4.69 -6.22 18.73
C ASP A 38 -5.54 -5.84 17.52
N VAL A 39 -6.10 -4.63 17.51
CA VAL A 39 -6.96 -4.11 16.43
C VAL A 39 -6.64 -2.66 16.14
N ILE A 40 -6.34 -2.36 14.87
CA ILE A 40 -6.11 -1.00 14.37
C ILE A 40 -7.29 -0.56 13.49
N LEU A 41 -8.00 0.49 13.90
CA LEU A 41 -9.14 1.04 13.17
C LEU A 41 -8.76 2.32 12.42
N THR A 42 -9.01 2.36 11.11
CA THR A 42 -8.71 3.54 10.27
C THR A 42 -9.97 4.15 9.61
N PRO A 43 -10.77 4.97 10.31
CA PRO A 43 -12.12 5.33 9.85
C PRO A 43 -12.20 6.56 8.92
N ARG A 44 -11.27 7.52 9.02
CA ARG A 44 -11.27 8.81 8.27
C ARG A 44 -9.83 9.28 7.98
N PRO A 45 -9.62 10.26 7.07
CA PRO A 45 -10.59 10.82 6.12
C PRO A 45 -10.81 9.90 4.90
N ARG A 46 -11.88 10.17 4.14
CA ARG A 46 -12.22 9.42 2.92
C ARG A 46 -11.17 9.69 1.84
N ARG A 47 -10.84 8.68 1.01
CA ARG A 47 -9.81 8.76 -0.04
C ARG A 47 -8.38 9.07 0.45
N PHE A 48 -8.10 8.86 1.73
CA PHE A 48 -6.73 8.96 2.26
C PHE A 48 -5.79 7.83 1.80
N GLY A 49 -6.29 6.91 0.96
CA GLY A 49 -5.54 5.77 0.44
C GLY A 49 -5.22 4.73 1.51
N LYS A 50 -6.18 4.47 2.40
CA LYS A 50 -6.16 3.38 3.39
C LYS A 50 -6.21 2.02 2.69
N THR A 51 -7.09 1.87 1.69
CA THR A 51 -7.16 0.66 0.85
C THR A 51 -5.84 0.38 0.12
N LEU A 52 -5.19 1.43 -0.41
CA LEU A 52 -3.86 1.28 -1.02
C LEU A 52 -2.84 0.77 0.00
N ASN A 53 -2.85 1.31 1.22
CA ASN A 53 -1.95 0.85 2.27
C ASN A 53 -2.21 -0.62 2.66
N MET A 54 -3.47 -1.07 2.70
CA MET A 54 -3.79 -2.50 2.89
C MET A 54 -3.21 -3.39 1.77
N SER A 55 -3.25 -2.92 0.51
CA SER A 55 -2.60 -3.63 -0.61
C SER A 55 -1.08 -3.67 -0.44
N MET A 56 -0.45 -2.56 -0.01
CA MET A 56 0.99 -2.54 0.28
C MET A 56 1.37 -3.52 1.40
N ILE A 57 0.62 -3.55 2.50
CA ILE A 57 0.83 -4.49 3.63
C ILE A 57 0.77 -5.93 3.14
N LYS A 58 -0.25 -6.26 2.31
CA LYS A 58 -0.36 -7.58 1.71
C LYS A 58 0.91 -7.94 0.95
N HIS A 59 1.37 -7.10 0.01
CA HIS A 59 2.58 -7.40 -0.78
C HIS A 59 3.86 -7.44 0.06
N PHE A 60 3.95 -6.63 1.11
CA PHE A 60 5.12 -6.58 1.98
C PHE A 60 5.28 -7.85 2.83
N PHE A 61 4.18 -8.44 3.31
CA PHE A 61 4.20 -9.64 4.17
C PHE A 61 3.85 -10.95 3.44
N ASP A 62 3.56 -10.91 2.15
CA ASP A 62 3.23 -12.11 1.37
C ASP A 62 4.49 -12.92 1.06
N ILE A 63 4.68 -14.00 1.83
CA ILE A 63 5.81 -14.92 1.73
C ILE A 63 5.62 -15.92 0.58
N GLU A 64 4.38 -16.30 0.26
CA GLU A 64 4.09 -17.27 -0.79
C GLU A 64 4.49 -16.72 -2.16
N ASN A 65 4.23 -15.44 -2.39
CA ASN A 65 4.58 -14.75 -3.64
C ASN A 65 5.90 -13.96 -3.55
N LYS A 66 6.81 -14.33 -2.65
CA LYS A 66 8.06 -13.60 -2.38
C LYS A 66 8.91 -13.30 -3.63
N GLU A 67 9.05 -14.27 -4.53
CA GLU A 67 9.86 -14.08 -5.75
C GLU A 67 9.20 -13.12 -6.75
N GLU A 68 7.86 -13.05 -6.78
CA GLU A 68 7.14 -12.09 -7.61
C GLU A 68 7.11 -10.68 -7.00
N ASN A 69 7.10 -10.58 -5.67
CA ASN A 69 7.03 -9.31 -4.93
C ASN A 69 8.39 -8.63 -4.70
N LYS A 70 9.51 -9.28 -5.04
CA LYS A 70 10.87 -8.69 -5.00
C LYS A 70 11.04 -7.61 -6.05
#